data_AF-A0A9W4HTP3-F1
#
_entry.id   AF-A0A9W4HTP3-F1
#
_cell.length_a   1.000
_cell.length_b   1.000
_cell.length_c   1.000
_cell.angle_alpha   90.00
_cell.angle_beta   90.00
_cell.angle_gamma   90.00
#
_symmetry.space_group_name_H-M   'P 1'
#
loop_
_entity.id
_entity.type
_entity.pdbx_description
1 polymer ?
#
loop_
_entity_poly.entity_id
_entity_poly.type
_entity_poly.pdbx_seq_one_letter_code
_entity_poly.pdbx_strand_id
1 'polypeptide(L)'
;MTLAIPQEISTALELLDNVGDTVNTIAINLGANRLDRRSFRKYLRDYADRASSDGRLINASREDTLQCANRGLLLAYAHMELICWLANNNYTISSTSVKWYSWRKIRAKYRLPLLGFSPQKSHLTKKLQYIKTTADQVYAEIDGRNAPALEGSVRYRKVSARPPVDPPPGMDDVVHRATLAHKQLAQ
;
A
#
# COMPACT_ATOMS: atom_id res chain seq x y z
N MET A 1 5.21 28.37 10.62
CA MET A 1 6.06 27.18 10.67
C MET A 1 5.47 26.17 9.70
N THR A 2 6.00 26.15 8.47
CA THR A 2 5.68 25.16 7.45
C THR A 2 6.29 23.84 7.92
N LEU A 3 5.45 22.81 8.15
CA LEU A 3 5.94 21.44 8.34
C LEU A 3 6.58 21.03 7.02
N ALA A 4 7.90 21.18 6.92
CA ALA A 4 8.66 20.69 5.79
C ALA A 4 8.57 19.16 5.82
N ILE A 5 7.67 18.63 5.01
CA ILE A 5 7.53 17.20 4.74
C ILE A 5 8.91 16.72 4.22
N PRO A 6 9.54 15.70 4.85
CA PRO A 6 10.87 15.23 4.48
C PRO A 6 11.04 15.04 2.98
N GLN A 7 12.20 15.43 2.44
CA GLN A 7 12.54 15.33 1.02
C GLN A 7 12.42 13.89 0.47
N GLU A 8 12.48 12.88 1.36
CA GLU A 8 12.18 11.46 1.09
C GLU A 8 10.75 11.21 0.56
N ILE A 9 9.81 12.10 0.85
CA ILE A 9 8.42 12.02 0.39
C ILE A 9 8.26 12.67 -1.00
N SER A 10 9.25 13.39 -1.53
CA SER A 10 9.21 13.92 -2.91
C SER A 10 9.20 12.83 -3.98
N THR A 11 9.62 11.61 -3.65
CA THR A 11 9.52 10.39 -4.46
C THR A 11 8.34 9.49 -4.10
N ALA A 12 7.29 9.99 -3.42
CA ALA A 12 6.12 9.18 -3.06
C ALA A 12 5.41 8.53 -4.27
N LEU A 13 5.45 9.19 -5.43
CA LEU A 13 4.98 8.66 -6.71
C LEU A 13 5.79 7.43 -7.14
N GLU A 14 7.09 7.60 -7.33
CA GLU A 14 8.00 6.51 -7.73
C GLU A 14 8.00 5.36 -6.71
N LEU A 15 7.93 5.69 -5.41
CA LEU A 15 7.86 4.70 -4.35
C LEU A 15 6.57 3.88 -4.43
N LEU A 16 5.41 4.52 -4.64
CA LEU A 16 4.14 3.80 -4.73
C LEU A 16 3.99 3.04 -6.05
N ASP A 17 4.54 3.55 -7.16
CA ASP A 17 4.63 2.81 -8.42
C ASP A 17 5.46 1.52 -8.24
N ASN A 18 6.69 1.64 -7.71
CA ASN A 18 7.57 0.50 -7.45
C ASN A 18 6.96 -0.49 -6.44
N VAL A 19 6.23 0.01 -5.45
CA VAL A 19 5.48 -0.82 -4.50
C VAL A 19 4.35 -1.56 -5.20
N GLY A 20 3.61 -0.90 -6.10
CA GLY A 20 2.56 -1.52 -6.91
C GLY A 20 3.09 -2.74 -7.68
N ASP A 21 4.20 -2.56 -8.40
CA ASP A 21 4.85 -3.63 -9.16
C ASP A 21 5.33 -4.79 -8.27
N THR A 22 5.91 -4.44 -7.11
CA THR A 22 6.36 -5.41 -6.12
C THR A 22 5.18 -6.24 -5.58
N VAL A 23 4.05 -5.59 -5.24
CA VAL A 23 2.86 -6.29 -4.75
C VAL A 23 2.19 -7.13 -5.83
N ASN A 24 2.21 -6.68 -7.09
CA ASN A 24 1.74 -7.50 -8.20
C ASN A 24 2.60 -8.77 -8.37
N THR A 25 3.93 -8.63 -8.26
CA THR A 25 4.88 -9.75 -8.28
C THR A 25 4.61 -10.74 -7.15
N ILE A 26 4.32 -10.25 -5.93
CA ILE A 26 3.88 -11.09 -4.80
C ILE A 26 2.61 -11.88 -5.17
N ALA A 27 1.61 -11.23 -5.76
CA ALA A 27 0.37 -11.88 -6.16
C ALA A 27 0.60 -12.97 -7.23
N ILE A 28 1.52 -12.74 -8.17
CA ILE A 28 1.95 -13.72 -9.17
C ILE A 28 2.65 -14.90 -8.49
N ASN A 29 3.60 -14.65 -7.61
CA ASN A 29 4.36 -15.67 -6.87
C ASN A 29 3.43 -16.54 -6.02
N LEU A 30 2.47 -15.95 -5.30
CA LEU A 30 1.48 -16.71 -4.52
C LEU A 30 0.63 -17.63 -5.42
N GLY A 31 0.31 -17.17 -6.63
CA GLY A 31 -0.39 -17.97 -7.63
C GLY A 31 0.42 -19.18 -8.09
N ALA A 32 1.68 -18.94 -8.46
CA ALA A 32 2.60 -19.99 -8.92
C ALA A 32 2.89 -21.02 -7.81
N ASN A 33 2.97 -20.56 -6.56
CA ASN A 33 3.18 -21.40 -5.37
C ASN A 33 1.97 -22.28 -4.99
N ARG A 34 0.81 -22.16 -5.65
CA ARG A 34 -0.44 -22.87 -5.29
C ARG A 34 -0.85 -22.71 -3.81
N LEU A 35 -0.35 -21.67 -3.14
CA LEU A 35 -0.76 -21.25 -1.80
C LEU A 35 -2.12 -20.54 -1.82
N ASP A 36 -2.68 -20.37 -3.01
CA ASP A 36 -3.69 -19.37 -3.27
C ASP A 36 -5.09 -19.70 -2.78
N ARG A 37 -5.64 -18.75 -2.04
CA ARG A 37 -7.08 -18.50 -1.98
C ARG A 37 -7.38 -17.35 -2.94
N ARG A 38 -8.01 -17.61 -4.09
CA ARG A 38 -8.35 -16.67 -5.20
C ARG A 38 -8.62 -15.21 -4.79
N SER A 39 -9.33 -15.01 -3.68
CA SER A 39 -9.65 -13.70 -3.12
C SER A 39 -8.44 -12.90 -2.60
N PHE A 40 -7.41 -13.52 -2.03
CA PHE A 40 -6.25 -12.82 -1.47
C PHE A 40 -5.38 -12.22 -2.58
N ARG A 41 -5.09 -13.00 -3.63
CA ARG A 41 -4.43 -12.48 -4.84
C ARG A 41 -5.21 -11.35 -5.49
N LYS A 42 -6.55 -11.48 -5.56
CA LYS A 42 -7.40 -10.40 -6.08
C LYS A 42 -7.15 -9.11 -5.30
N TYR A 43 -7.18 -9.16 -3.98
CA TYR A 43 -6.94 -7.97 -3.14
C TYR A 43 -5.55 -7.34 -3.34
N LEU A 44 -4.51 -8.15 -3.51
CA LEU A 44 -3.17 -7.61 -3.79
C LEU A 44 -3.09 -6.95 -5.18
N ARG A 45 -3.75 -7.52 -6.20
CA ARG A 45 -3.82 -6.91 -7.54
C ARG A 45 -4.66 -5.63 -7.53
N ASP A 46 -5.82 -5.65 -6.87
CA ASP A 46 -6.65 -4.46 -6.69
C ASP A 46 -5.87 -3.32 -5.99
N TYR A 47 -4.87 -3.66 -5.14
CA TYR A 47 -3.94 -2.71 -4.56
C TYR A 47 -2.82 -2.27 -5.52
N ALA A 48 -2.24 -3.20 -6.28
CA ALA A 48 -1.20 -2.85 -7.24
C ALA A 48 -1.73 -1.87 -8.30
N ASP A 49 -2.93 -2.13 -8.83
CA ASP A 49 -3.57 -1.30 -9.85
C ASP A 49 -3.88 0.13 -9.38
N ARG A 50 -3.95 0.36 -8.06
CA ARG A 50 -4.28 1.68 -7.48
C ARG A 50 -3.09 2.45 -6.94
N ALA A 51 -1.98 1.78 -6.63
CA ALA A 51 -0.88 2.41 -5.90
C ALA A 51 -0.35 3.65 -6.61
N SER A 52 -0.23 3.58 -7.95
CA SER A 52 0.17 4.71 -8.79
C SER A 52 -0.80 5.89 -8.71
N SER A 53 -2.10 5.63 -8.88
CA SER A 53 -3.13 6.65 -8.80
C SER A 53 -3.19 7.30 -7.42
N ASP A 54 -3.07 6.50 -6.35
CA ASP A 54 -3.03 7.00 -4.98
C ASP A 54 -1.77 7.84 -4.72
N GLY A 55 -0.63 7.52 -5.34
CA GLY A 55 0.58 8.35 -5.31
C GLY A 55 0.40 9.72 -5.96
N ARG A 56 -0.29 9.79 -7.11
CA ARG A 56 -0.64 11.06 -7.77
C ARG A 56 -1.56 11.89 -6.89
N LEU A 57 -2.50 11.23 -6.22
CA LEU A 57 -3.43 11.86 -5.29
C LEU A 57 -2.71 12.46 -4.07
N ILE A 58 -1.77 11.72 -3.47
CA ILE A 58 -0.93 12.22 -2.38
C ILE A 58 -0.12 13.42 -2.84
N ASN A 59 0.45 13.40 -4.04
CA ASN A 59 1.23 14.52 -4.55
C ASN A 59 0.35 15.77 -4.76
N ALA A 60 -0.80 15.62 -5.42
CA ALA A 60 -1.74 16.72 -5.66
C ALA A 60 -2.27 17.34 -4.36
N SER A 61 -2.50 16.53 -3.32
CA SER A 61 -3.01 17.03 -2.03
C SER A 61 -2.07 18.01 -1.32
N ARG A 62 -0.78 18.04 -1.67
CA ARG A 62 0.22 18.92 -1.04
C ARG A 62 0.06 20.38 -1.43
N GLU A 63 -0.45 20.63 -2.62
CA GLU A 63 -0.53 21.97 -3.22
C GLU A 63 -1.91 22.61 -3.04
N ASP A 64 -2.83 21.91 -2.37
CA ASP A 64 -4.19 22.35 -2.10
C ASP A 64 -4.28 22.98 -0.69
N THR A 65 -5.30 22.67 0.08
CA THR A 65 -5.45 23.14 1.46
C THR A 65 -4.60 22.34 2.46
N LEU A 66 -4.27 22.94 3.61
CA LEU A 66 -3.61 22.24 4.74
C LEU A 66 -4.37 20.98 5.16
N GLN A 67 -5.70 21.04 5.13
CA GLN A 67 -6.56 19.90 5.47
C GLN A 67 -6.42 18.76 4.45
N CYS A 68 -6.39 19.09 3.15
CA CYS A 68 -6.15 18.12 2.09
C CYS A 68 -4.75 17.49 2.23
N ALA A 69 -3.72 18.31 2.49
CA ALA A 69 -2.36 17.85 2.71
C ALA A 69 -2.24 16.87 3.89
N ASN A 70 -2.90 17.17 5.02
CA ASN A 70 -2.93 16.25 6.16
C ASN A 70 -3.59 14.91 5.83
N ARG A 71 -4.66 14.91 5.01
CA ARG A 71 -5.25 13.65 4.54
C ARG A 71 -4.37 12.91 3.55
N GLY A 72 -3.64 13.62 2.68
CA GLY A 72 -2.62 13.05 1.82
C GLY A 72 -1.54 12.33 2.63
N LEU A 73 -1.09 12.94 3.73
CA LEU A 73 -0.16 12.30 4.67
C LEU A 73 -0.76 11.06 5.34
N LEU A 74 -2.03 11.11 5.74
CA LEU A 74 -2.74 9.94 6.29
C LEU A 74 -2.86 8.80 5.27
N LEU A 75 -3.11 9.12 4.00
CA LEU A 75 -3.13 8.14 2.92
C LEU A 75 -1.75 7.51 2.75
N ALA A 76 -0.70 8.33 2.62
CA ALA A 76 0.68 7.84 2.51
C ALA A 76 1.05 6.91 3.69
N TYR A 77 0.72 7.31 4.92
CA TYR A 77 0.92 6.50 6.13
C TYR A 77 0.24 5.13 6.00
N ALA A 78 -1.01 5.09 5.52
CA ALA A 78 -1.76 3.85 5.32
C ALA A 78 -1.09 2.88 4.32
N HIS A 79 -0.53 3.42 3.22
CA HIS A 79 0.25 2.62 2.27
C HIS A 79 1.52 2.06 2.92
N MET A 80 2.26 2.90 3.64
CA MET A 80 3.49 2.49 4.33
C MET A 80 3.25 1.37 5.36
N GLU A 81 2.18 1.45 6.14
CA GLU A 81 1.82 0.37 7.06
C GLU A 81 1.47 -0.94 6.34
N LEU A 82 0.82 -0.87 5.17
CA LEU A 82 0.52 -2.06 4.38
C LEU A 82 1.81 -2.72 3.89
N ILE A 83 2.76 -1.94 3.40
CA ILE A 83 4.07 -2.43 2.94
C ILE A 83 4.81 -3.12 4.09
N CYS A 84 4.91 -2.46 5.25
CA CYS A 84 5.49 -3.04 6.46
C CYS A 84 4.82 -4.37 6.84
N TRP A 85 3.48 -4.42 6.78
CA TRP A 85 2.73 -5.64 7.07
C TRP A 85 3.03 -6.75 6.06
N LEU A 86 3.10 -6.45 4.76
CA LEU A 86 3.41 -7.44 3.72
C LEU A 86 4.82 -8.02 3.90
N ALA A 87 5.81 -7.17 4.20
CA ALA A 87 7.19 -7.60 4.46
C ALA A 87 7.27 -8.55 5.66
N ASN A 88 6.58 -8.22 6.76
CA ASN A 88 6.53 -9.06 7.95
C ASN A 88 5.94 -10.46 7.70
N ASN A 89 5.05 -10.60 6.70
CA ASN A 89 4.39 -11.86 6.38
C ASN A 89 5.09 -12.68 5.28
N ASN A 90 6.28 -12.26 4.79
CA ASN A 90 7.16 -13.02 3.88
C ASN A 90 6.49 -13.55 2.60
N TYR A 91 5.65 -12.74 1.95
CA TYR A 91 4.94 -13.16 0.74
C TYR A 91 5.77 -13.12 -0.56
N THR A 92 7.08 -12.85 -0.49
CA THR A 92 7.92 -12.50 -1.66
C THR A 92 8.54 -13.69 -2.36
N ILE A 93 8.54 -14.86 -1.74
CA ILE A 93 9.36 -15.98 -2.20
C ILE A 93 8.84 -16.55 -3.53
N SER A 94 9.70 -16.49 -4.55
CA SER A 94 9.45 -17.13 -5.85
C SER A 94 9.16 -18.62 -5.70
N SER A 95 8.19 -19.11 -6.46
CA SER A 95 7.80 -20.53 -6.45
C SER A 95 8.90 -21.50 -6.88
N THR A 96 9.82 -21.04 -7.72
CA THR A 96 10.98 -21.82 -8.17
C THR A 96 12.02 -21.99 -7.07
N SER A 97 12.00 -21.14 -6.04
CA SER A 97 12.92 -21.17 -4.90
C SER A 97 12.43 -22.02 -3.73
N VAL A 98 11.16 -22.44 -3.73
CA VAL A 98 10.53 -23.19 -2.63
C VAL A 98 10.76 -24.69 -2.79
N LYS A 99 11.44 -25.29 -1.80
CA LYS A 99 11.60 -26.74 -1.68
C LYS A 99 10.35 -27.37 -1.04
N TRP A 100 9.32 -27.60 -1.85
CA TRP A 100 8.00 -28.14 -1.46
C TRP A 100 8.02 -29.51 -0.77
N TYR A 101 9.04 -30.30 -1.03
CA TYR A 101 9.23 -31.62 -0.41
C TYR A 101 9.71 -31.53 1.05
N SER A 102 10.06 -30.35 1.57
CA SER A 102 10.60 -30.18 2.92
C SER A 102 9.74 -29.23 3.76
N TRP A 103 8.74 -29.79 4.45
CA TRP A 103 7.86 -29.06 5.38
C TRP A 103 8.62 -28.22 6.42
N ARG A 104 9.76 -28.73 6.93
CA ARG A 104 10.64 -27.98 7.84
C ARG A 104 11.17 -26.70 7.19
N LYS A 105 11.58 -26.75 5.90
CA LYS A 105 12.03 -25.56 5.16
C LYS A 105 10.86 -24.64 4.82
N ILE A 106 9.70 -25.18 4.46
CA ILE A 106 8.49 -24.38 4.20
C ILE A 106 8.12 -23.51 5.40
N ARG A 107 8.15 -24.08 6.61
CA ARG A 107 7.82 -23.35 7.84
C ARG A 107 8.95 -22.44 8.34
N ALA A 108 10.18 -22.95 8.42
CA ALA A 108 11.28 -22.24 9.09
C ALA A 108 12.07 -21.32 8.15
N LYS A 109 12.34 -21.75 6.92
CA LYS A 109 13.15 -21.01 5.95
C LYS A 109 12.30 -20.07 5.11
N TYR A 110 11.21 -20.60 4.55
CA TYR A 110 10.36 -19.85 3.63
C TYR A 110 9.20 -19.14 4.33
N ARG A 111 8.91 -19.47 5.60
CA ARG A 111 7.85 -18.83 6.41
C ARG A 111 6.50 -18.74 5.68
N LEU A 112 6.21 -19.67 4.76
CA LEU A 112 4.99 -19.63 3.98
C LEU A 112 3.82 -19.87 4.92
N PRO A 113 2.80 -19.00 4.94
CA PRO A 113 1.67 -19.14 5.85
C PRO A 113 0.75 -20.24 5.32
N LEU A 114 1.08 -21.51 5.57
CA LEU A 114 0.24 -22.65 5.16
C LEU A 114 -1.09 -22.70 5.94
N LEU A 115 -1.14 -22.07 7.12
CA LEU A 115 -2.27 -21.99 8.03
C LEU A 115 -2.51 -20.51 8.41
N GLY A 116 -3.76 -20.13 8.75
CA GLY A 116 -4.06 -18.76 9.20
C GLY A 116 -4.38 -17.73 8.10
N PHE A 117 -4.67 -18.17 6.87
CA PHE A 117 -5.07 -17.26 5.78
C PHE A 117 -6.34 -16.45 6.03
N SER A 118 -7.28 -16.94 6.86
CA SER A 118 -8.53 -16.23 7.12
C SER A 118 -8.32 -14.91 7.89
N PRO A 119 -7.63 -14.90 9.04
CA PRO A 119 -7.32 -13.64 9.74
C PRO A 119 -6.42 -12.72 8.91
N GLN A 120 -5.43 -13.25 8.17
CA GLN A 120 -4.58 -12.45 7.27
C GLN A 120 -5.40 -11.80 6.15
N LYS A 121 -6.33 -12.53 5.53
CA LYS A 121 -7.25 -12.00 4.52
C LYS A 121 -8.14 -10.90 5.09
N SER A 122 -8.72 -11.12 6.27
CA SER A 122 -9.56 -10.12 6.95
C SER A 122 -8.76 -8.84 7.23
N HIS A 123 -7.53 -8.99 7.74
CA HIS A 123 -6.65 -7.87 8.00
C HIS A 123 -6.27 -7.09 6.73
N LEU A 124 -5.87 -7.79 5.66
CA LEU A 124 -5.61 -7.18 4.36
C LEU A 124 -6.83 -6.42 3.85
N THR A 125 -8.01 -7.04 3.90
CA THR A 125 -9.26 -6.42 3.43
C THR A 125 -9.56 -5.13 4.20
N LYS A 126 -9.38 -5.13 5.52
CA LYS A 126 -9.54 -3.93 6.36
C LYS A 126 -8.55 -2.82 5.99
N LYS A 127 -7.26 -3.15 5.81
CA LYS A 127 -6.24 -2.18 5.38
C LYS A 127 -6.56 -1.58 4.01
N LEU A 128 -6.98 -2.41 3.05
CA LEU A 128 -7.35 -1.94 1.71
C LEU A 128 -8.62 -1.09 1.69
N GLN A 129 -9.61 -1.45 2.51
CA GLN A 129 -10.82 -0.65 2.67
C GLN A 129 -10.51 0.71 3.32
N TYR A 130 -9.60 0.73 4.29
CA TYR A 130 -9.10 1.95 4.89
C TYR A 130 -8.39 2.84 3.86
N ILE A 131 -7.40 2.31 3.14
CA ILE A 131 -6.71 3.02 2.04
C ILE A 131 -7.73 3.57 1.04
N LYS A 132 -8.68 2.74 0.60
CA LYS A 132 -9.72 3.17 -0.34
C LYS A 132 -10.53 4.35 0.19
N THR A 133 -10.97 4.25 1.43
CA THR A 133 -11.80 5.27 2.06
C THR A 133 -11.03 6.57 2.20
N THR A 134 -9.76 6.50 2.65
CA THR A 134 -8.89 7.66 2.77
C THR A 134 -8.61 8.30 1.41
N ALA A 135 -8.37 7.51 0.37
CA ALA A 135 -8.18 8.03 -0.98
C ALA A 135 -9.44 8.71 -1.53
N ASP A 136 -10.62 8.10 -1.34
CA ASP A 136 -11.89 8.72 -1.71
C ASP A 136 -12.10 10.08 -0.98
N GLN A 137 -11.61 10.21 0.26
CA GLN A 137 -11.65 11.48 1.01
C GLN A 137 -10.69 12.53 0.46
N VAL A 138 -9.43 12.14 0.18
CA VAL A 138 -8.44 13.06 -0.39
C VAL A 138 -8.95 13.56 -1.74
N TYR A 139 -9.46 12.68 -2.59
CA TYR A 139 -10.02 13.05 -3.88
C TYR A 139 -11.24 13.98 -3.78
N ALA A 140 -12.06 13.83 -2.75
CA ALA A 140 -13.20 14.71 -2.52
C ALA A 140 -12.80 16.11 -2.03
N GLU A 141 -11.64 16.24 -1.38
CA GLU A 141 -11.13 17.51 -0.88
C GLU A 141 -10.23 18.26 -1.85
N ILE A 142 -9.65 17.57 -2.84
CA ILE A 142 -8.90 18.22 -3.91
C ILE A 142 -9.86 19.06 -4.76
N ASP A 143 -9.57 20.35 -4.88
CA ASP A 143 -10.31 21.25 -5.75
C ASP A 143 -10.19 20.80 -7.21
N GLY A 144 -11.27 20.98 -7.99
CA GLY A 144 -11.35 20.52 -9.39
C GLY A 144 -10.27 21.13 -10.30
N ARG A 145 -9.60 22.20 -9.87
CA ARG A 145 -8.45 22.82 -10.56
C ARG A 145 -7.13 22.07 -10.38
N ASN A 146 -6.97 21.37 -9.25
CA ASN A 146 -5.76 20.63 -8.86
C ASN A 146 -5.94 19.11 -9.01
N ALA A 147 -7.09 18.67 -9.52
CA ALA A 147 -7.38 17.26 -9.69
C ALA A 147 -6.36 16.61 -10.64
N PRO A 148 -5.58 15.61 -10.19
CA PRO A 148 -4.58 14.98 -11.03
C PRO A 148 -5.26 14.23 -12.18
N ALA A 149 -4.59 14.17 -13.33
CA ALA A 149 -5.00 13.29 -14.42
C ALA A 149 -4.89 11.83 -13.94
N LEU A 150 -6.04 11.23 -13.65
CA LEU A 150 -6.16 9.84 -13.24
C LEU A 150 -6.10 8.95 -14.47
N GLU A 151 -4.91 8.51 -14.83
CA GLU A 151 -4.74 7.45 -15.81
C GLU A 151 -4.81 6.11 -15.07
N GLY A 152 -5.91 5.38 -15.26
CA GLY A 152 -6.09 4.08 -14.62
C GLY A 152 -7.55 3.63 -14.55
N SER A 153 -7.75 2.39 -14.13
CA SER A 153 -9.09 1.80 -13.90
C SER A 153 -9.73 2.27 -12.59
N VAL A 154 -8.98 2.96 -11.73
CA VAL A 154 -9.40 3.37 -10.39
C VAL A 154 -10.44 4.49 -10.47
N ARG A 155 -11.63 4.22 -9.94
CA ARG A 155 -12.70 5.21 -9.82
C ARG A 155 -12.82 5.66 -8.37
N TYR A 156 -12.35 6.87 -8.07
CA TYR A 156 -12.57 7.50 -6.78
C TYR A 156 -14.00 7.99 -6.65
N ARG A 157 -14.54 7.91 -5.44
CA ARG A 157 -15.88 8.40 -5.13
C ARG A 157 -15.78 9.77 -4.48
N LYS A 158 -16.65 10.70 -4.90
CA LYS A 158 -16.85 11.94 -4.14
C LYS A 158 -17.62 11.60 -2.86
N VAL A 159 -17.03 11.96 -1.72
CA VAL A 159 -17.58 11.73 -0.39
C VAL A 159 -17.95 13.06 0.24
N SER A 160 -18.99 13.08 1.07
CA SER A 160 -19.42 14.27 1.81
C SER A 160 -18.28 14.85 2.66
N ALA A 161 -18.31 16.16 2.89
CA ALA A 161 -17.36 16.89 3.73
C ALA A 161 -17.15 16.19 5.08
N ARG A 162 -15.90 16.12 5.53
CA ARG A 162 -15.49 15.39 6.73
C ARG A 162 -14.74 16.29 7.71
N PRO A 163 -14.74 15.93 9.01
CA PRO A 163 -14.04 16.72 10.01
C PRO A 163 -12.53 16.81 9.71
N PRO A 164 -11.87 17.85 10.23
CA PRO A 164 -10.44 18.03 10.11
C PRO A 164 -9.66 16.80 10.57
N VAL A 165 -8.47 16.63 10.02
CA VAL A 165 -7.59 15.49 10.32
C VAL A 165 -6.23 16.04 10.70
N ASP A 166 -5.76 15.64 11.87
CA ASP A 166 -4.40 15.90 12.30
C ASP A 166 -3.43 14.97 11.54
N PRO A 167 -2.21 15.42 11.26
CA PRO A 167 -1.21 14.57 10.64
C PRO A 167 -0.91 13.36 11.55
N PRO A 168 -0.73 12.16 10.97
CA PRO A 168 -0.41 10.98 11.76
C PRO A 168 0.93 11.15 12.50
N PRO A 169 1.02 10.80 13.79
CA PRO A 169 2.27 10.90 14.54
C PRO A 169 3.29 9.88 14.04
N GLY A 170 4.58 10.23 14.11
CA GLY A 170 5.67 9.29 13.79
C GLY A 170 5.84 8.99 12.30
N MET A 171 5.47 9.92 11.42
CA MET A 171 5.58 9.75 9.97
C MET A 171 6.99 9.36 9.52
N ASP A 172 8.03 9.98 10.09
CA ASP A 172 9.43 9.71 9.74
C ASP A 172 9.83 8.26 10.04
N ASP A 173 9.43 7.72 11.19
CA ASP A 173 9.67 6.31 11.56
C ASP A 173 8.97 5.35 10.57
N VAL A 174 7.72 5.66 10.21
CA VAL A 174 6.94 4.82 9.31
C VAL A 174 7.51 4.83 7.89
N VAL A 175 7.96 5.99 7.41
CA VAL A 175 8.64 6.14 6.11
C VAL A 175 9.94 5.33 6.09
N HIS A 176 10.75 5.44 7.14
CA HIS A 176 11.99 4.67 7.26
C HIS A 176 11.71 3.16 7.22
N ARG A 177 10.78 2.68 8.06
CA ARG A 177 10.41 1.26 8.11
C ARG A 177 9.83 0.75 6.80
N ALA A 178 9.00 1.55 6.12
CA ALA A 178 8.41 1.16 4.85
C ALA A 178 9.44 1.13 3.72
N THR A 179 10.42 2.03 3.73
CA THR A 179 11.54 2.00 2.78
C THR A 179 12.37 0.73 2.94
N LEU A 180 12.67 0.33 4.18
CA LEU A 180 13.34 -0.95 4.46
C LEU A 180 12.47 -2.15 4.04
N ALA A 181 11.18 -2.11 4.35
CA ALA A 181 10.23 -3.16 3.97
C ALA A 181 10.11 -3.29 2.45
N HIS A 182 10.05 -2.19 1.71
CA HIS A 182 10.05 -2.21 0.24
C HIS A 182 11.31 -2.86 -0.32
N LYS A 183 12.50 -2.49 0.19
CA LYS A 183 13.77 -3.13 -0.19
C LYS A 183 13.76 -4.64 0.06
N GLN A 184 13.17 -5.09 1.17
CA GLN A 184 13.01 -6.52 1.46
C GLN A 184 12.02 -7.20 0.51
N LEU A 185 10.96 -6.50 0.11
CA LEU A 185 9.95 -7.04 -0.79
C LEU A 185 10.39 -7.13 -2.25
N ALA A 186 11.32 -6.26 -2.66
CA ALA A 186 11.86 -6.21 -4.02
C ALA A 186 13.01 -7.19 -4.28
N GLN A 187 13.47 -7.94 -3.28
CA GLN A 187 14.49 -9.01 -3.37
C GLN A 187 13.88 -10.36 -3.74
#